data_AF-A0A6P5Z8T1-F1
#
_entry.id   AF-A0A6P5Z8T1-F1
#
_cell.length_a   1.000
_cell.length_b   1.000
_cell.length_c   1.000
_cell.angle_alpha   90.00
_cell.angle_beta   90.00
_cell.angle_gamma   90.00
#
_symmetry.space_group_name_H-M   'P 1'
#
loop_
_entity.id
_entity.type
_entity.pdbx_description
1 polymer ?
#
loop_
_entity_poly.entity_id
_entity_poly.type
_entity_poly.pdbx_seq_one_letter_code
_entity_poly.pdbx_strand_id
1 'polypeptide(L)'
;MELLRMKKAIYGRNEVQPFASTPKHRQLEEGKDPKASLLSKVLGLEELFSLEVWKASLAEVLGTAVLVFALDTKVISALQTETKTPNLVMSVLIAFAVAVIHLATYPISGGHINPIVTFAALLTGLISISRAAIFISAQCVAGILGALALKAVVSSSVQQTYSLAGCTITIVAPGLNGPTVIGLGTSQALRLEIICSFVLLFASVWMAFDRRQAKALGRVTVCVILGIVLGLLVYISTTVTATKGYGGAGLNPARCLGPAVVRPLE
;
A
#
# COMPACT_ATOMS: atom_id res chain seq x y z
N MET A 1 17.56 -23.51 -50.11
CA MET A 1 18.81 -23.87 -49.39
C MET A 1 19.88 -22.77 -49.51
N GLU A 2 19.47 -21.49 -49.54
CA GLU A 2 20.38 -20.36 -49.84
C GLU A 2 20.20 -19.12 -48.95
N LEU A 3 19.30 -19.12 -47.97
CA LEU A 3 19.14 -18.00 -47.01
C LEU A 3 19.72 -18.28 -45.61
N LEU A 4 20.23 -19.49 -45.35
CA LEU A 4 20.95 -19.84 -44.11
C LEU A 4 22.49 -19.75 -44.23
N ARG A 5 23.02 -19.31 -45.38
CA ARG A 5 24.47 -19.15 -45.63
C ARG A 5 24.99 -17.71 -45.59
N MET A 6 24.14 -16.69 -45.44
CA MET A 6 24.56 -15.27 -45.50
C MET A 6 24.78 -14.55 -44.15
N LYS A 7 24.84 -15.24 -43.01
CA LYS A 7 25.20 -14.58 -41.72
C LYS A 7 26.41 -15.16 -40.98
N LYS A 8 27.12 -16.13 -41.57
CA LYS A 8 28.27 -16.80 -40.92
C LYS A 8 29.64 -16.39 -41.46
N ALA A 9 29.73 -15.31 -42.23
CA ALA A 9 30.97 -14.92 -42.92
C ALA A 9 31.18 -13.40 -42.98
N ILE A 10 31.14 -12.68 -41.85
CA ILE A 10 31.76 -11.35 -41.76
C ILE A 10 32.45 -11.22 -40.39
N TYR A 11 33.78 -11.22 -40.46
CA TYR A 11 34.77 -10.71 -39.51
C TYR A 11 35.26 -11.59 -38.36
N GLY A 12 36.37 -12.28 -38.62
CA GLY A 12 37.30 -12.77 -37.62
C GLY A 12 38.52 -11.86 -37.47
N ARG A 13 39.02 -11.82 -36.23
CA ARG A 13 40.43 -11.84 -35.79
C ARG A 13 41.30 -10.59 -36.06
N ASN A 14 41.66 -9.89 -34.98
CA ASN A 14 42.97 -9.25 -34.79
C ASN A 14 43.48 -9.60 -33.38
N GLU A 15 44.53 -10.41 -33.31
CA GLU A 15 45.29 -10.71 -32.10
C GLU A 15 46.34 -9.64 -31.85
N VAL A 16 46.44 -9.14 -30.61
CA VAL A 16 47.65 -8.52 -30.06
C VAL A 16 47.77 -8.86 -28.57
N GLN A 17 48.86 -9.52 -28.19
CA GLN A 17 49.51 -9.55 -26.87
C GLN A 17 51.04 -9.58 -27.13
N PRO A 18 51.97 -9.23 -26.19
CA PRO A 18 51.83 -9.01 -24.73
C PRO A 18 52.63 -7.79 -24.16
N PHE A 19 52.41 -7.42 -22.89
CA PHE A 19 53.51 -7.00 -21.98
C PHE A 19 53.11 -7.22 -20.51
N ALA A 20 54.03 -7.80 -19.74
CA ALA A 20 53.88 -8.18 -18.34
C ALA A 20 54.24 -7.03 -17.38
N SER A 21 53.49 -6.88 -16.27
CA SER A 21 54.02 -6.80 -14.89
C SER A 21 52.94 -6.39 -13.87
N THR A 22 52.89 -7.19 -12.80
CA THR A 22 52.22 -7.19 -11.48
C THR A 22 51.98 -5.82 -10.77
N PRO A 23 51.14 -5.70 -9.71
CA PRO A 23 50.82 -6.74 -8.73
C PRO A 23 49.34 -6.98 -8.36
N LYS A 24 49.06 -8.23 -7.99
CA LYS A 24 47.92 -8.63 -7.15
C LYS A 24 47.89 -7.76 -5.89
N HIS A 25 46.92 -6.86 -5.77
CA HIS A 25 46.50 -6.38 -4.47
C HIS A 25 45.83 -7.54 -3.73
N ARG A 26 46.62 -8.24 -2.92
CA ARG A 26 46.14 -8.91 -1.72
C ARG A 26 45.63 -7.79 -0.79
N GLN A 27 44.37 -7.42 -0.95
CA GLN A 27 43.65 -6.78 0.15
C GLN A 27 43.03 -7.89 0.98
N LEU A 28 43.41 -7.86 2.25
CA LEU A 28 43.02 -8.78 3.29
C LEU A 28 41.50 -8.97 3.27
N GLU A 29 41.05 -10.21 3.12
CA GLU A 29 39.76 -10.59 3.67
C GLU A 29 39.88 -10.41 5.19
N GLU A 30 39.55 -9.21 5.67
CA GLU A 30 39.10 -9.06 7.04
C GLU A 30 37.94 -10.04 7.21
N GLY A 31 38.13 -11.02 8.09
CA GLY A 31 37.13 -12.01 8.47
C GLY A 31 35.91 -11.35 9.10
N LYS A 32 35.07 -10.70 8.28
CA LYS A 32 33.72 -10.33 8.66
C LYS A 32 32.92 -11.62 8.67
N ASP A 33 32.50 -12.02 9.88
CA ASP A 33 31.58 -13.13 10.10
C ASP A 33 30.44 -13.05 9.05
N PRO A 34 30.26 -14.06 8.19
CA PRO A 34 29.21 -14.07 7.18
C PRO A 34 27.84 -13.74 7.76
N LYS A 35 27.61 -14.08 9.03
CA LYS A 35 26.38 -13.75 9.77
C LYS A 35 26.24 -12.25 10.03
N ALA A 36 27.32 -11.53 10.34
CA ALA A 36 27.29 -10.09 10.57
C ALA A 36 27.00 -9.31 9.27
N SER A 37 27.53 -9.78 8.13
CA SER A 37 27.21 -9.26 6.80
C SER A 37 25.73 -9.46 6.43
N LEU A 38 25.17 -10.63 6.76
CA LEU A 38 23.77 -10.97 6.49
C LEU A 38 22.81 -10.21 7.41
N LEU A 39 23.14 -10.08 8.70
CA LEU A 39 22.40 -9.25 9.67
C LEU A 39 22.40 -7.78 9.26
N SER A 40 23.54 -7.24 8.85
CA SER A 40 23.64 -5.85 8.38
C SER A 40 22.75 -5.59 7.17
N LYS A 41 22.65 -6.54 6.24
CA LYS A 41 21.78 -6.44 5.05
C LYS A 41 20.30 -6.56 5.40
N VAL A 42 19.94 -7.44 6.33
CA VAL A 42 18.55 -7.62 6.78
C VAL A 42 18.07 -6.42 7.60
N LEU A 43 18.93 -5.90 8.48
CA LEU A 43 18.64 -4.72 9.31
C LEU A 43 18.63 -3.43 8.49
N GLY A 44 19.55 -3.28 7.52
CA GLY A 44 19.61 -2.12 6.64
C GLY A 44 19.90 -0.80 7.36
N LEU A 45 20.75 -0.78 8.38
CA LEU A 45 20.97 0.43 9.21
C LEU A 45 21.47 1.66 8.41
N GLU A 46 22.18 1.43 7.31
CA GLU A 46 22.61 2.46 6.36
C GLU A 46 21.43 3.23 5.73
N GLU A 47 20.27 2.58 5.60
CA GLU A 47 19.07 3.18 5.04
C GLU A 47 18.46 4.27 5.95
N LEU A 48 18.77 4.26 7.26
CA LEU A 48 18.32 5.30 8.20
C LEU A 48 18.86 6.69 7.81
N PHE A 49 20.03 6.74 7.19
CA PHE A 49 20.70 7.99 6.78
C PHE A 49 20.59 8.25 5.28
N SER A 50 19.87 7.40 4.54
CA SER A 50 19.75 7.52 3.09
C SER A 50 18.68 8.55 2.70
N LEU A 51 19.12 9.61 2.04
CA LEU A 51 18.23 10.67 1.54
C LEU A 51 17.19 10.15 0.53
N GLU A 52 17.51 9.10 -0.23
CA GLU A 52 16.58 8.44 -1.14
C GLU A 52 15.45 7.72 -0.38
N VAL A 53 15.75 7.13 0.78
CA VAL A 53 14.74 6.49 1.65
C VAL A 53 13.81 7.54 2.24
N TRP A 54 14.35 8.69 2.65
CA TRP A 54 13.54 9.79 3.17
C TRP A 54 12.67 10.44 2.09
N LYS A 55 13.17 10.63 0.87
CA LYS A 55 12.35 11.03 -0.29
C LYS A 55 11.22 10.03 -0.55
N ALA A 56 11.54 8.73 -0.53
CA ALA A 56 10.55 7.68 -0.68
C ALA A 56 9.51 7.69 0.46
N SER A 57 9.94 7.93 1.70
CA SER A 57 9.02 8.05 2.83
C SER A 57 8.07 9.24 2.69
N LEU A 58 8.52 10.36 2.09
CA LEU A 58 7.63 11.49 1.82
C LEU A 58 6.57 11.13 0.77
N ALA A 59 6.92 10.35 -0.24
CA ALA A 59 5.94 9.81 -1.19
C ALA A 59 4.93 8.88 -0.51
N GLU A 60 5.39 8.04 0.43
CA GLU A 60 4.52 7.22 1.28
C GLU A 60 3.59 8.08 2.15
N VAL A 61 4.09 9.19 2.71
CA VAL A 61 3.26 10.12 3.48
C VAL A 61 2.16 10.73 2.61
N LEU A 62 2.52 11.33 1.48
CA LEU A 62 1.57 12.00 0.61
C LEU A 62 0.56 11.02 0.01
N GLY A 63 1.03 9.88 -0.49
CA GLY A 63 0.18 8.85 -1.07
C GLY A 63 -0.82 8.29 -0.07
N THR A 64 -0.36 7.96 1.14
CA THR A 64 -1.23 7.40 2.18
C THR A 64 -2.21 8.44 2.71
N ALA A 65 -1.80 9.71 2.88
CA ALA A 65 -2.72 10.76 3.36
C ALA A 65 -3.87 11.00 2.37
N VAL A 66 -3.56 11.05 1.07
CA VAL A 66 -4.58 11.18 0.00
C VAL A 66 -5.45 9.93 -0.06
N LEU A 67 -4.87 8.73 0.10
CA LEU A 67 -5.62 7.47 0.13
C LEU A 67 -6.63 7.44 1.28
N VAL A 68 -6.19 7.79 2.49
CA VAL A 68 -7.05 7.82 3.68
C VAL A 68 -8.18 8.84 3.51
N PHE A 69 -7.84 10.06 3.09
CA PHE A 69 -8.84 11.10 2.79
C PHE A 69 -9.90 10.61 1.79
N ALA A 70 -9.49 10.00 0.69
CA ALA A 70 -10.39 9.53 -0.36
C ALA A 70 -11.29 8.37 0.13
N LEU A 71 -10.69 7.34 0.75
CA LEU A 71 -11.43 6.17 1.24
C LEU A 71 -12.46 6.54 2.31
N ASP A 72 -12.07 7.38 3.26
CA ASP A 72 -12.95 7.76 4.36
C ASP A 72 -14.06 8.71 3.90
N THR A 73 -13.78 9.62 2.96
CA THR A 73 -14.83 10.41 2.28
C THR A 73 -15.83 9.50 1.59
N LYS A 74 -15.36 8.45 0.88
CA LYS A 74 -16.26 7.48 0.26
C LYS A 74 -17.11 6.75 1.29
N VAL A 75 -16.55 6.35 2.43
CA VAL A 75 -17.30 5.65 3.48
C VAL A 75 -18.38 6.54 4.06
N ILE A 76 -18.07 7.81 4.35
CA ILE A 76 -19.09 8.78 4.80
C ILE A 76 -20.21 8.90 3.77
N SER A 77 -19.86 9.09 2.49
CA SER A 77 -20.85 9.20 1.41
C SER A 77 -21.71 7.93 1.26
N ALA A 78 -21.11 6.75 1.40
CA ALA A 78 -21.81 5.47 1.37
C ALA A 78 -22.77 5.29 2.55
N LEU A 79 -22.38 5.73 3.75
CA LEU A 79 -23.22 5.64 4.95
C LEU A 79 -24.37 6.66 4.94
N GLN A 80 -24.18 7.81 4.29
CA GLN A 80 -25.23 8.82 4.10
C GLN A 80 -26.28 8.43 3.05
N THR A 81 -25.94 7.52 2.14
CA THR A 81 -26.78 7.19 0.98
C THR A 81 -27.54 5.88 1.20
N GLU A 82 -28.87 5.92 1.07
CA GLU A 82 -29.75 4.73 1.28
C GLU A 82 -29.74 3.73 0.10
N THR A 83 -29.10 4.06 -1.03
CA THR A 83 -29.16 3.23 -2.26
C THR A 83 -27.85 2.47 -2.55
N LYS A 84 -27.96 1.30 -3.17
CA LYS A 84 -26.81 0.43 -3.49
C LYS A 84 -26.01 0.89 -4.72
N THR A 85 -26.67 1.48 -5.72
CA THR A 85 -26.02 1.95 -6.95
C THR A 85 -24.91 2.98 -6.70
N PRO A 86 -25.08 3.96 -5.79
CA PRO A 86 -24.01 4.88 -5.39
C PRO A 86 -22.78 4.17 -4.81
N ASN A 87 -22.95 3.07 -4.07
CA ASN A 87 -21.81 2.33 -3.51
C ASN A 87 -20.92 1.71 -4.60
N LEU A 88 -21.52 1.21 -5.68
CA LEU A 88 -20.77 0.69 -6.83
C LEU A 88 -19.99 1.82 -7.52
N VAL A 89 -20.66 2.93 -7.87
CA VAL A 89 -20.04 4.07 -8.54
C VAL A 89 -18.88 4.64 -7.72
N MET A 90 -19.11 4.85 -6.42
CA MET A 90 -18.06 5.37 -5.52
C MET A 90 -16.88 4.41 -5.39
N SER A 91 -17.11 3.09 -5.39
CA SER A 91 -16.03 2.11 -5.31
C SER A 91 -15.21 2.04 -6.61
N VAL A 92 -15.85 2.26 -7.77
CA VAL A 92 -15.16 2.43 -9.06
C VAL A 92 -14.31 3.70 -9.07
N LEU A 93 -14.84 4.82 -8.57
CA LEU A 93 -14.06 6.06 -8.45
C LEU A 93 -12.85 5.89 -7.52
N ILE A 94 -13.01 5.16 -6.41
CA ILE A 94 -11.89 4.78 -5.54
C ILE A 94 -10.86 3.93 -6.29
N ALA A 95 -11.27 2.98 -7.14
CA ALA A 95 -10.32 2.20 -7.94
C ALA A 95 -9.44 3.10 -8.81
N PHE A 96 -10.04 4.09 -9.47
CA PHE A 96 -9.29 5.07 -10.27
C PHE A 96 -8.38 5.95 -9.42
N ALA A 97 -8.87 6.48 -8.30
CA ALA A 97 -8.07 7.31 -7.39
C ALA A 97 -6.84 6.54 -6.89
N VAL A 98 -7.03 5.29 -6.48
CA VAL A 98 -5.96 4.41 -5.98
C VAL A 98 -4.95 4.10 -7.09
N ALA A 99 -5.41 3.84 -8.32
CA ALA A 99 -4.52 3.64 -9.46
C ALA A 99 -3.64 4.87 -9.72
N VAL A 100 -4.21 6.08 -9.64
CA VAL A 100 -3.47 7.34 -9.80
C VAL A 100 -2.47 7.55 -8.66
N ILE A 101 -2.85 7.28 -7.41
CA ILE A 101 -1.94 7.37 -6.26
C ILE A 101 -0.76 6.41 -6.44
N HIS A 102 -1.00 5.17 -6.86
CA HIS A 102 0.07 4.21 -7.15
C HIS A 102 0.95 4.70 -8.31
N LEU A 103 0.37 5.19 -9.40
CA LEU A 103 1.13 5.73 -10.54
C LEU A 103 2.08 6.86 -10.11
N ALA A 104 1.64 7.72 -9.19
CA ALA A 104 2.42 8.84 -8.67
C ALA A 104 3.52 8.40 -7.70
N THR A 105 3.24 7.42 -6.83
CA THR A 105 4.14 7.03 -5.72
C THR A 105 5.08 5.87 -6.08
N TYR A 106 4.65 4.95 -6.95
CA TYR A 106 5.41 3.77 -7.37
C TYR A 106 6.83 4.07 -7.86
N PRO A 107 7.08 5.10 -8.70
CA PRO A 107 8.42 5.41 -9.18
C PRO A 107 9.39 5.86 -8.08
N ILE A 108 8.86 6.34 -6.93
CA ILE A 108 9.63 6.95 -5.86
C ILE A 108 9.83 5.96 -4.70
N SER A 109 8.75 5.35 -4.21
CA SER A 109 8.77 4.49 -3.03
C SER A 109 8.46 3.02 -3.31
N GLY A 110 7.97 2.68 -4.51
CA GLY A 110 7.29 1.41 -4.78
C GLY A 110 5.78 1.46 -4.49
N GLY A 111 5.28 2.58 -3.93
CA GLY A 111 3.86 2.83 -3.75
C GLY A 111 3.18 1.84 -2.82
N HIS A 112 3.77 1.57 -1.65
CA HIS A 112 3.18 0.64 -0.69
C HIS A 112 1.92 1.22 -0.07
N ILE A 113 1.98 2.49 0.33
CA ILE A 113 0.93 3.35 0.87
C ILE A 113 0.05 2.70 1.96
N ASN A 114 0.60 1.67 2.61
CA ASN A 114 -0.13 0.75 3.46
C ASN A 114 0.84 -0.06 4.33
N PRO A 115 0.69 -0.03 5.67
CA PRO A 115 1.54 -0.81 6.58
C PRO A 115 1.53 -2.31 6.31
N ILE A 116 0.38 -2.90 5.94
CA ILE A 116 0.32 -4.35 5.71
C ILE A 116 1.02 -4.76 4.42
N VAL A 117 0.97 -3.92 3.38
CA VAL A 117 1.70 -4.14 2.11
C VAL A 117 3.21 -3.99 2.34
N THR A 118 3.61 -2.99 3.13
CA THR A 118 5.01 -2.79 3.53
C THR A 118 5.54 -3.96 4.34
N PHE A 119 4.74 -4.46 5.28
CA PHE A 119 5.08 -5.63 6.04
C PHE A 119 5.21 -6.88 5.17
N ALA A 120 4.33 -7.07 4.18
CA ALA A 120 4.46 -8.15 3.20
C ALA A 120 5.73 -8.02 2.34
N ALA A 121 6.10 -6.79 1.94
CA ALA A 121 7.36 -6.53 1.23
C ALA A 121 8.58 -6.88 2.10
N LEU A 122 8.52 -6.62 3.41
CA LEU A 122 9.54 -7.05 4.36
C LEU A 122 9.64 -8.57 4.44
N LEU A 123 8.51 -9.26 4.62
CA LEU A 123 8.49 -10.73 4.75
C LEU A 123 8.93 -11.45 3.47
N THR A 124 8.71 -10.83 2.31
CA THR A 124 9.17 -11.34 1.01
C THR A 124 10.62 -10.95 0.68
N GLY A 125 11.29 -10.20 1.56
CA GLY A 125 12.69 -9.79 1.39
C GLY A 125 12.91 -8.70 0.33
N LEU A 126 11.86 -7.96 -0.04
CA LEU A 126 11.96 -6.85 -1.00
C LEU A 126 12.55 -5.58 -0.38
N ILE A 127 12.37 -5.40 0.93
CA ILE A 127 12.88 -4.25 1.68
C ILE A 127 13.51 -4.72 2.99
N SER A 128 14.42 -3.90 3.53
CA SER A 128 15.04 -4.14 4.84
C SER A 128 14.07 -3.84 5.99
N ILE A 129 14.43 -4.27 7.20
CA ILE A 129 13.69 -3.95 8.42
C ILE A 129 13.64 -2.44 8.68
N SER A 130 14.75 -1.70 8.50
CA SER A 130 14.80 -0.26 8.75
C SER A 130 13.89 0.51 7.81
N ARG A 131 13.91 0.21 6.50
CA ARG A 131 13.01 0.84 5.51
C ARG A 131 11.55 0.50 5.79
N ALA A 132 11.25 -0.74 6.17
CA ALA A 132 9.90 -1.11 6.58
C ALA A 132 9.41 -0.28 7.77
N ALA A 133 10.25 -0.11 8.80
CA ALA A 133 9.93 0.69 9.97
C ALA A 133 9.70 2.17 9.62
N ILE A 134 10.55 2.77 8.77
CA ILE A 134 10.38 4.15 8.29
C ILE A 134 9.06 4.29 7.54
N PHE A 135 8.77 3.40 6.58
CA PHE A 135 7.57 3.47 5.76
C PHE A 135 6.30 3.28 6.60
N ILE A 136 6.27 2.30 7.50
CA ILE A 136 5.11 2.07 8.39
C ILE A 136 4.87 3.30 9.27
N SER A 137 5.93 3.88 9.84
CA SER A 137 5.82 5.10 10.66
C SER A 137 5.28 6.28 9.84
N ALA A 138 5.83 6.49 8.64
CA ALA A 138 5.38 7.51 7.69
C ALA A 138 3.91 7.32 7.30
N GLN A 139 3.49 6.09 7.00
CA GLN A 139 2.10 5.75 6.67
C GLN A 139 1.17 6.01 7.85
N CYS A 140 1.56 5.68 9.08
CA CYS A 140 0.77 5.98 10.28
C CYS A 140 0.58 7.50 10.48
N VAL A 141 1.64 8.28 10.35
CA VAL A 141 1.57 9.76 10.39
C VAL A 141 0.63 10.27 9.29
N ALA A 142 0.75 9.72 8.09
CA ALA A 142 -0.10 10.07 6.96
C ALA A 142 -1.57 9.74 7.17
N GLY A 143 -1.88 8.62 7.85
CA GLY A 143 -3.25 8.30 8.23
C GLY A 143 -3.86 9.38 9.12
N ILE A 144 -3.09 9.89 10.08
CA ILE A 144 -3.51 11.02 10.93
C ILE A 144 -3.71 12.27 10.08
N LEU A 145 -2.77 12.60 9.19
CA LEU A 145 -2.89 13.78 8.30
C LEU A 145 -4.10 13.70 7.37
N GLY A 146 -4.37 12.52 6.78
CA GLY A 146 -5.56 12.30 5.95
C GLY A 146 -6.85 12.44 6.73
N ALA A 147 -6.91 11.91 7.96
CA ALA A 147 -8.06 12.07 8.84
C ALA A 147 -8.26 13.52 9.31
N LEU A 148 -7.19 14.27 9.58
CA LEU A 148 -7.24 15.70 9.89
C LEU A 148 -7.72 16.53 8.69
N ALA A 149 -7.24 16.23 7.49
CA ALA A 149 -7.71 16.86 6.27
C ALA A 149 -9.21 16.61 6.05
N LEU A 150 -9.68 15.38 6.31
CA LEU A 150 -11.10 15.06 6.26
C LEU A 150 -11.90 15.85 7.31
N LYS A 151 -11.42 15.89 8.55
CA LYS A 151 -12.02 16.68 9.63
C LYS A 151 -12.16 18.16 9.29
N ALA A 152 -11.21 18.72 8.55
CA ALA A 152 -11.23 20.12 8.14
C ALA A 152 -12.31 20.44 7.10
N VAL A 153 -12.82 19.46 6.35
CA VAL A 153 -13.80 19.67 5.27
C VAL A 153 -15.22 19.19 5.63
N VAL A 154 -15.37 18.23 6.54
CA VAL A 154 -16.68 17.70 6.95
C VAL A 154 -17.31 18.57 8.04
N SER A 155 -18.64 18.64 8.07
CA SER A 155 -19.36 19.35 9.14
C SER A 155 -19.27 18.60 10.47
N SER A 156 -19.37 19.33 11.59
CA SER A 156 -19.31 18.76 12.94
C SER A 156 -20.36 17.65 13.17
N SER A 157 -21.54 17.77 12.54
CA SER A 157 -22.61 16.75 12.62
C SER A 157 -22.22 15.42 11.97
N VAL A 158 -21.57 15.47 10.79
CA VAL A 158 -21.06 14.30 10.07
C VAL A 158 -19.90 13.70 10.84
N GLN A 159 -19.03 14.54 11.40
CA GLN A 159 -17.91 14.10 12.22
C GLN A 159 -18.37 13.28 13.43
N GLN A 160 -19.38 13.76 14.18
CA GLN A 160 -19.91 13.06 15.35
C GLN A 160 -20.63 11.76 14.97
N THR A 161 -21.48 11.81 13.94
CA THR A 161 -22.29 10.66 13.53
C THR A 161 -21.45 9.50 12.99
N TYR A 162 -20.40 9.81 12.21
CA TYR A 162 -19.62 8.80 11.50
C TYR A 162 -18.19 8.62 12.04
N SER A 163 -17.81 9.35 13.11
CA SER A 163 -16.47 9.29 13.72
C SER A 163 -15.32 9.43 12.71
N LEU A 164 -15.47 10.35 11.73
CA LEU A 164 -14.51 10.57 10.63
C LEU A 164 -14.29 9.34 9.71
N ALA A 165 -15.25 8.42 9.69
CA ALA A 165 -15.08 7.11 9.07
C ALA A 165 -13.83 6.38 9.60
N GLY A 166 -12.99 5.81 8.74
CA GLY A 166 -11.99 4.83 9.15
C GLY A 166 -12.58 3.42 9.26
N CYS A 167 -12.11 2.64 10.23
CA CYS A 167 -12.47 1.23 10.39
C CYS A 167 -13.59 1.04 11.43
N THR A 168 -14.59 1.93 11.38
CA THR A 168 -15.75 1.92 12.27
C THR A 168 -16.60 0.68 12.00
N ILE A 169 -16.76 -0.14 13.04
CA ILE A 169 -17.59 -1.35 13.01
C ILE A 169 -19.03 -1.11 13.42
N THR A 170 -19.27 -0.05 14.21
CA THR A 170 -20.58 0.34 14.75
C THR A 170 -20.71 1.85 14.83
N ILE A 171 -21.88 2.39 14.54
CA ILE A 171 -22.24 3.80 14.78
C ILE A 171 -23.39 3.90 15.76
N VAL A 172 -23.50 5.04 16.42
CA VAL A 172 -24.66 5.39 17.25
C VAL A 172 -25.65 6.16 16.39
N ALA A 173 -26.86 5.65 16.25
CA ALA A 173 -27.93 6.28 15.48
C ALA A 173 -29.14 6.61 16.38
N PRO A 174 -29.94 7.63 16.03
CA PRO A 174 -31.18 7.92 16.75
C PRO A 174 -32.19 6.78 16.57
N GLY A 175 -32.67 6.20 17.67
CA GLY A 175 -33.73 5.19 17.69
C GLY A 175 -35.00 5.66 18.40
N LEU A 176 -36.09 4.92 18.21
CA LEU A 176 -37.40 5.21 18.84
C LEU A 176 -37.35 5.29 20.38
N ASN A 177 -36.42 4.58 21.01
CA ASN A 177 -36.27 4.50 22.47
C ASN A 177 -34.93 5.11 22.97
N GLY A 178 -34.35 6.04 22.20
CA GLY A 178 -33.03 6.63 22.48
C GLY A 178 -31.94 6.16 21.52
N PRO A 179 -30.66 6.48 21.79
CA PRO A 179 -29.54 6.12 20.93
C PRO A 179 -29.41 4.60 20.81
N THR A 180 -29.37 4.07 19.58
CA THR A 180 -29.15 2.64 19.31
C THR A 180 -27.84 2.43 18.56
N VAL A 181 -27.12 1.37 18.93
CA VAL A 181 -25.87 0.99 18.27
C VAL A 181 -26.20 0.06 17.11
N ILE A 182 -25.85 0.48 15.89
CA ILE A 182 -26.01 -0.31 14.68
C ILE A 182 -24.64 -0.58 14.05
N GLY A 183 -24.43 -1.78 13.55
CA GLY A 183 -23.17 -2.16 12.93
C GLY A 183 -22.96 -3.66 12.85
N LEU A 184 -21.74 -4.04 12.50
CA LEU A 184 -21.35 -5.43 12.28
C LEU A 184 -20.66 -6.00 13.52
N GLY A 185 -20.95 -7.26 13.86
CA GLY A 185 -20.30 -7.93 14.97
C GLY A 185 -18.79 -8.03 14.78
N THR A 186 -18.00 -7.83 15.85
CA THR A 186 -16.52 -7.81 15.80
C THR A 186 -15.93 -9.06 15.15
N SER A 187 -16.49 -10.24 15.42
CA SER A 187 -15.98 -11.50 14.84
C SER A 187 -16.24 -11.60 13.33
N GLN A 188 -17.36 -11.05 12.85
CA GLN A 188 -17.67 -10.99 11.42
C GLN A 188 -16.77 -9.97 10.73
N ALA A 189 -16.60 -8.78 11.32
CA ALA A 189 -15.70 -7.74 10.82
C ALA A 189 -14.26 -8.25 10.72
N LEU A 190 -13.76 -8.96 11.74
CA LEU A 190 -12.42 -9.54 11.75
C LEU A 190 -12.23 -10.57 10.64
N ARG A 191 -13.18 -11.49 10.43
CA ARG A 191 -13.08 -12.48 9.34
C ARG A 191 -13.06 -11.81 7.97
N LEU A 192 -13.90 -10.79 7.79
CA LEU A 192 -13.94 -10.03 6.54
C LEU A 192 -12.62 -9.27 6.31
N GLU A 193 -12.06 -8.66 7.36
CA GLU A 193 -10.77 -7.98 7.32
C GLU A 193 -9.65 -8.91 6.87
N ILE A 194 -9.58 -10.12 7.44
CA ILE A 194 -8.58 -11.13 7.10
C ILE A 194 -8.71 -11.56 5.64
N ILE A 195 -9.92 -11.88 5.18
CA ILE A 195 -10.17 -12.35 3.81
C ILE A 195 -9.84 -11.24 2.81
N CYS A 196 -10.34 -10.02 3.03
CA CYS A 196 -10.11 -8.91 2.12
C CYS A 196 -8.62 -8.51 2.09
N SER A 197 -7.94 -8.48 3.24
CA SER A 197 -6.51 -8.20 3.33
C SER A 197 -5.68 -9.29 2.66
N PHE A 198 -6.06 -10.56 2.80
CA PHE A 198 -5.42 -11.67 2.10
C PHE A 198 -5.50 -11.48 0.58
N VAL A 199 -6.67 -11.15 0.04
CA VAL A 199 -6.84 -10.93 -1.41
C VAL A 199 -6.01 -9.73 -1.89
N LEU A 200 -5.98 -8.64 -1.13
CA LEU A 200 -5.15 -7.47 -1.42
C LEU A 200 -3.66 -7.84 -1.47
N LEU A 201 -3.17 -8.56 -0.46
CA LEU A 201 -1.77 -8.99 -0.40
C LEU A 201 -1.44 -10.00 -1.49
N PHE A 202 -2.31 -10.96 -1.76
CA PHE A 202 -2.14 -11.95 -2.82
C PHE A 202 -1.99 -11.26 -4.19
N ALA A 203 -2.88 -10.32 -4.50
CA ALA A 203 -2.79 -9.52 -5.72
C ALA A 203 -1.51 -8.67 -5.76
N SER A 204 -1.14 -8.04 -4.65
CA SER A 204 0.08 -7.21 -4.56
C SER A 204 1.34 -8.05 -4.81
N VAL A 205 1.42 -9.23 -4.19
CA VAL A 205 2.57 -10.13 -4.35
C VAL A 205 2.67 -10.63 -5.79
N TRP A 206 1.55 -11.10 -6.35
CA TRP A 206 1.53 -11.67 -7.69
C TRP A 206 1.80 -10.64 -8.79
N MET A 207 1.22 -9.44 -8.67
CA MET A 207 1.23 -8.42 -9.73
C MET A 207 2.40 -7.45 -9.61
N ALA A 208 2.76 -7.04 -8.39
CA ALA A 208 3.76 -6.01 -8.15
C ALA A 208 5.09 -6.56 -7.64
N PHE A 209 5.06 -7.55 -6.75
CA PHE A 209 6.30 -8.06 -6.13
C PHE A 209 7.02 -9.07 -7.02
N ASP A 210 6.31 -9.90 -7.79
CA ASP A 210 6.95 -10.72 -8.82
C ASP A 210 7.45 -9.83 -9.97
N ARG A 211 8.76 -9.58 -9.99
CA ARG A 211 9.44 -8.76 -11.00
C ARG A 211 9.23 -9.25 -12.42
N ARG A 212 9.00 -10.55 -12.65
CA ARG A 212 8.73 -11.10 -13.99
C ARG A 212 7.36 -10.64 -14.47
N GLN A 213 6.35 -10.75 -13.62
CA GLN A 213 4.99 -10.31 -13.91
C GLN A 213 4.92 -8.79 -14.05
N ALA A 214 5.49 -8.05 -13.09
CA ALA A 214 5.48 -6.59 -13.10
C ALA A 214 6.15 -6.01 -14.37
N LYS A 215 7.23 -6.64 -14.86
CA LYS A 215 7.89 -6.25 -16.12
C LYS A 215 7.05 -6.62 -17.34
N ALA A 216 6.44 -7.80 -17.37
CA ALA A 216 5.64 -8.27 -18.50
C ALA A 216 4.39 -7.40 -18.72
N LEU A 217 3.72 -7.00 -17.64
CA LEU A 217 2.50 -6.19 -17.69
C LEU A 217 2.77 -4.69 -17.82
N GLY A 218 3.92 -4.24 -17.33
CA GLY A 218 4.28 -2.83 -17.29
C GLY A 218 3.65 -2.08 -16.11
N ARG A 219 4.30 -0.97 -15.73
CA ARG A 219 3.98 -0.19 -14.53
C ARG A 219 2.52 0.28 -14.48
N VAL A 220 2.03 0.83 -15.59
CA VAL A 220 0.67 1.41 -15.65
C VAL A 220 -0.38 0.34 -15.39
N THR A 221 -0.27 -0.79 -16.08
CA THR A 221 -1.17 -1.93 -15.94
C THR A 221 -1.19 -2.46 -14.52
N VAL A 222 -0.02 -2.62 -13.88
CA VAL A 222 0.07 -3.08 -12.48
C VAL A 222 -0.66 -2.10 -11.55
N CYS A 223 -0.40 -0.79 -11.66
CA CYS A 223 -1.05 0.21 -10.81
C CYS A 223 -2.58 0.23 -11.00
N VAL A 224 -3.05 0.10 -12.24
CA VAL A 224 -4.48 0.02 -12.56
C VAL A 224 -5.11 -1.22 -11.94
N ILE A 225 -4.46 -2.38 -12.04
CA ILE A 225 -4.97 -3.63 -11.46
C ILE A 225 -5.03 -3.54 -9.93
N LEU A 226 -4.00 -2.99 -9.27
CA LEU A 226 -4.03 -2.78 -7.82
C LEU A 226 -5.16 -1.85 -7.39
N GLY A 227 -5.41 -0.78 -8.15
CA GLY A 227 -6.55 0.11 -7.95
C GLY A 227 -7.88 -0.61 -8.07
N ILE A 228 -8.07 -1.40 -9.15
CA ILE A 228 -9.27 -2.21 -9.37
C ILE A 228 -9.48 -3.21 -8.22
N VAL A 229 -8.44 -3.93 -7.83
CA VAL A 229 -8.52 -4.89 -6.71
C VAL A 229 -8.96 -4.19 -5.43
N LEU A 230 -8.34 -3.06 -5.06
CA LEU A 230 -8.74 -2.35 -3.85
C LEU A 230 -10.17 -1.81 -3.93
N GLY A 231 -10.56 -1.22 -5.05
CA GLY A 231 -11.93 -0.73 -5.25
C GLY A 231 -12.98 -1.84 -5.19
N LEU A 232 -12.69 -3.01 -5.78
CA LEU A 232 -13.55 -4.19 -5.68
C LEU A 232 -13.65 -4.71 -4.24
N LEU A 233 -12.55 -4.75 -3.48
CA LEU A 233 -12.57 -5.15 -2.07
C LEU A 233 -13.36 -4.17 -1.21
N VAL A 234 -13.26 -2.87 -1.47
CA VAL A 234 -14.08 -1.83 -0.82
C VAL A 234 -15.56 -2.03 -1.16
N TYR A 235 -15.90 -2.29 -2.42
CA TYR A 235 -17.28 -2.58 -2.84
C TYR A 235 -17.83 -3.84 -2.15
N ILE A 236 -17.10 -4.96 -2.23
CA ILE A 236 -17.50 -6.25 -1.68
C ILE A 236 -17.67 -6.15 -0.17
N SER A 237 -16.70 -5.57 0.55
CA SER A 237 -16.77 -5.50 2.01
C SER A 237 -17.93 -4.64 2.53
N THR A 238 -18.30 -3.59 1.81
CA THR A 238 -19.46 -2.74 2.14
C THR A 238 -20.79 -3.33 1.68
N THR A 239 -20.80 -4.14 0.61
CA THR A 239 -22.03 -4.70 0.02
C THR A 239 -22.43 -6.06 0.59
N VAL A 240 -21.47 -6.96 0.85
CA VAL A 240 -21.74 -8.33 1.35
C VAL A 240 -22.37 -8.31 2.73
N THR A 241 -21.94 -7.38 3.58
CA THR A 241 -22.49 -7.23 4.93
C THR A 241 -23.79 -6.44 4.91
N ALA A 242 -23.95 -5.48 3.99
CA ALA A 242 -25.09 -4.58 3.83
C ALA A 242 -25.61 -3.96 5.15
N THR A 243 -24.77 -3.95 6.18
CA THR A 243 -25.17 -3.61 7.55
C THR A 243 -24.99 -2.12 7.73
N LYS A 244 -26.08 -1.40 8.02
CA LYS A 244 -26.01 0.04 8.30
C LYS A 244 -25.04 0.28 9.46
N GLY A 245 -24.15 1.26 9.30
CA GLY A 245 -23.14 1.60 10.29
C GLY A 245 -21.79 0.90 10.17
N TYR A 246 -21.65 -0.08 9.26
CA TYR A 246 -20.36 -0.71 8.97
C TYR A 246 -19.61 0.01 7.85
N GLY A 247 -18.39 0.47 8.13
CA GLY A 247 -17.56 1.22 7.17
C GLY A 247 -16.90 0.40 6.06
N GLY A 248 -17.04 -0.92 6.08
CA GLY A 248 -16.27 -1.82 5.20
C GLY A 248 -14.95 -2.27 5.83
N ALA A 249 -14.27 -3.20 5.15
CA ALA A 249 -12.97 -3.67 5.59
C ALA A 249 -11.95 -2.52 5.58
N GLY A 250 -11.08 -2.50 6.59
CA GLY A 250 -10.02 -1.54 6.78
C GLY A 250 -8.99 -1.58 5.66
N LEU A 251 -8.48 -2.78 5.36
CA LEU A 251 -7.48 -3.10 4.33
C LEU A 251 -6.13 -2.40 4.50
N ASN A 252 -6.04 -1.43 5.40
CA ASN A 252 -4.89 -0.57 5.62
C ASN A 252 -4.85 -0.12 7.10
N PRO A 253 -3.88 -0.61 7.90
CA PRO A 253 -3.77 -0.22 9.31
C PRO A 253 -3.63 1.29 9.54
N ALA A 254 -2.94 2.03 8.67
CA ALA A 254 -2.80 3.48 8.81
C ALA A 254 -4.15 4.20 8.58
N ARG A 255 -4.96 3.71 7.64
CA ARG A 255 -6.33 4.18 7.43
C ARG A 255 -7.21 3.94 8.66
N CYS A 256 -7.03 2.82 9.36
CA CYS A 256 -7.76 2.58 10.61
C CYS A 256 -7.27 3.46 11.75
N LEU A 257 -5.95 3.62 11.87
CA LEU A 257 -5.31 4.34 12.97
C LEU A 257 -5.62 5.84 12.95
N GLY A 258 -5.55 6.48 11.78
CA GLY A 258 -5.71 7.93 11.65
C GLY A 258 -7.00 8.48 12.25
N PRO A 259 -8.18 8.09 11.74
CA PRO A 259 -9.48 8.49 12.29
C PRO A 259 -9.65 8.06 13.76
N ALA A 260 -9.12 6.89 14.16
CA ALA A 260 -9.18 6.43 15.55
C ALA A 260 -8.43 7.33 16.54
N VAL A 261 -7.35 7.97 16.09
CA VAL A 261 -6.59 8.97 16.87
C VAL A 261 -7.25 10.35 16.84
N VAL A 262 -7.83 10.74 15.70
CA VAL A 262 -8.37 12.11 15.48
C VAL A 262 -9.79 12.28 16.01
N ARG A 263 -10.57 11.18 16.11
CA ARG A 263 -11.95 11.23 16.58
C ARG A 263 -12.03 11.81 18.00
N PRO A 264 -13.06 12.62 18.32
CA PRO A 264 -13.27 13.09 19.68
C PRO A 264 -13.41 11.90 20.64
N LEU A 265 -12.74 11.97 21.79
CA LEU A 265 -13.04 11.09 22.91
C LEU A 265 -14.38 11.58 23.49
N GLU A 266 -15.41 10.74 23.42
CA GLU A 266 -16.62 10.89 24.24
C GLU A 266 -16.44 10.14 25.55
#